data_AF-A0A9W8WTN1-F1
#
_entry.id   AF-A0A9W8WTN1-F1
#
_cell.length_a   1.000
_cell.length_b   1.000
_cell.length_c   1.000
_cell.angle_alpha   90.00
_cell.angle_beta   90.00
_cell.angle_gamma   90.00
#
_symmetry.space_group_name_H-M   'P 1'
#
loop_
_entity.id
_entity.type
_entity.pdbx_description
1 polymer ?
#
loop_
_entity_poly.entity_id
_entity_poly.type
_entity_poly.pdbx_seq_one_letter_code
_entity_poly.pdbx_strand_id
1 'polypeptide(L)'
;MSFLNVAAPSPTPSNSSANGAKRKRDGPQQVYSQPTDVGTGEHVYTQFGYARDYLRENLKRVPFEDIMKYLNVREDQPNWKQLRQLFHSTSSENRIGFDHATGMYHYKPRLPISNPSQLKAYLQAQKSAQGVTIKALKDGWPEVATEIKPMAEKRLILLKETKDGVPKTVWDNDPSLMHDMDTQFISDWHKIAIPANPDDMRNTLLNVGLNVATAPRVIVDNTPKPKKKRAPRKNGRVTNTHMAHVLKDFSSLRK
;
A
#
# COMPACT_ATOMS: atom_id res chain seq x y z
N MET A 1 30.90 -29.94 -34.23
CA MET A 1 31.66 -29.87 -35.48
C MET A 1 30.72 -29.36 -36.57
N SER A 2 30.90 -28.10 -36.97
CA SER A 2 30.77 -27.54 -38.34
C SER A 2 29.51 -27.83 -39.19
N PHE A 3 28.92 -26.95 -40.00
CA PHE A 3 28.87 -25.51 -40.32
C PHE A 3 27.86 -25.42 -41.50
N LEU A 4 27.37 -24.20 -41.82
CA LEU A 4 26.59 -23.74 -43.00
C LEU A 4 25.17 -23.27 -42.60
N ASN A 5 24.89 -21.99 -42.32
CA ASN A 5 25.18 -20.69 -42.96
C ASN A 5 24.26 -20.40 -44.18
N VAL A 6 23.21 -19.61 -43.96
CA VAL A 6 22.54 -18.79 -45.00
C VAL A 6 22.26 -17.42 -44.39
N ALA A 7 22.89 -16.41 -44.98
CA ALA A 7 22.85 -15.00 -44.59
C ALA A 7 21.62 -14.28 -45.19
N ALA A 8 21.06 -13.34 -44.44
CA ALA A 8 20.11 -12.34 -44.94
C ALA A 8 20.83 -10.97 -45.03
N PRO A 9 20.69 -10.21 -46.13
CA PRO A 9 21.41 -8.96 -46.30
C PRO A 9 20.73 -7.78 -45.58
N SER A 10 21.59 -6.94 -45.01
CA SER A 10 21.29 -5.65 -44.37
C SER A 10 20.84 -4.59 -45.38
N PRO A 11 19.93 -3.65 -45.05
CA PRO A 11 19.67 -2.48 -45.87
C PRO A 11 20.68 -1.36 -45.57
N THR A 12 21.56 -1.09 -46.52
CA THR A 12 22.39 0.12 -46.59
C THR A 12 21.53 1.33 -46.99
N PRO A 13 21.74 2.53 -46.43
CA PRO A 13 20.99 3.74 -46.80
C PRO A 13 21.44 4.26 -48.16
N SER A 14 20.48 4.55 -49.05
CA SER A 14 20.76 5.16 -50.35
C SER A 14 20.94 6.68 -50.20
N ASN A 15 22.14 7.15 -50.51
CA ASN A 15 22.45 8.55 -50.78
C ASN A 15 22.28 8.80 -52.28
N SER A 16 21.45 9.76 -52.67
CA SER A 16 21.40 10.30 -54.04
C SER A 16 21.11 11.81 -54.01
N SER A 17 21.59 12.49 -55.05
CA SER A 17 22.30 13.77 -55.03
C SER A 17 21.49 15.04 -55.36
N ALA A 18 21.97 16.16 -54.80
CA ALA A 18 22.10 17.51 -55.38
C ALA A 18 20.85 18.28 -55.86
N ASN A 19 20.56 19.42 -55.19
CA ASN A 19 20.71 20.73 -55.83
C ASN A 19 20.70 21.88 -54.79
N GLY A 20 21.53 22.89 -55.06
CA GLY A 20 21.90 23.93 -54.12
C GLY A 20 20.84 25.00 -53.88
N ALA A 21 20.70 25.38 -52.60
CA ALA A 21 20.37 26.73 -52.18
C ALA A 21 20.90 26.90 -50.74
N LYS A 22 22.04 27.59 -50.59
CA LYS A 22 22.59 27.97 -49.27
C LYS A 22 21.60 28.92 -48.60
N ARG A 23 20.81 28.41 -47.64
CA ARG A 23 20.13 29.26 -46.64
C ARG A 23 21.03 29.33 -45.41
N LYS A 24 21.47 30.55 -45.10
CA LYS A 24 22.22 30.92 -43.89
C LYS A 24 21.32 30.67 -42.67
N ARG A 25 21.70 29.72 -41.82
CA ARG A 25 21.02 29.48 -40.53
C ARG A 25 21.88 30.10 -39.44
N ASP A 26 21.63 31.38 -39.15
CA ASP A 26 22.13 32.01 -37.93
C ASP A 26 21.22 31.54 -36.77
N GLY A 27 21.72 30.61 -35.98
CA GLY A 27 21.12 30.17 -34.73
C GLY A 27 22.18 29.42 -33.93
N PRO A 28 22.36 29.72 -32.63
CA PRO A 28 23.45 29.13 -31.85
C PRO A 28 23.33 27.60 -31.85
N GLN A 29 24.41 26.92 -32.18
CA GLN A 29 24.49 25.47 -32.13
C GLN A 29 24.24 25.01 -30.71
N GLN A 30 23.11 24.35 -30.49
CA GLN A 30 22.75 23.76 -29.21
C GLN A 30 23.61 22.52 -29.01
N VAL A 31 24.65 22.68 -28.19
CA VAL A 31 25.57 21.60 -27.81
C VAL A 31 24.78 20.57 -27.00
N TYR A 32 24.49 19.42 -27.62
CA TYR A 32 23.59 18.36 -27.11
C TYR A 32 24.18 17.52 -25.95
N SER A 33 25.30 17.93 -25.36
CA SER A 33 26.02 17.12 -24.35
C SER A 33 25.72 17.50 -22.90
N GLN A 34 24.84 18.48 -22.65
CA GLN A 34 24.32 18.75 -21.31
C GLN A 34 22.81 18.48 -21.27
N PRO A 35 22.30 17.75 -20.26
CA PRO A 35 20.88 17.78 -19.97
C PRO A 35 20.51 19.24 -19.69
N THR A 36 19.61 19.80 -20.50
CA THR A 36 19.11 21.18 -20.35
C THR A 36 18.42 21.41 -18.99
N ASP A 37 18.14 20.33 -18.25
CA ASP A 37 17.40 20.31 -17.00
C ASP A 37 18.29 19.83 -15.83
N VAL A 38 19.30 20.64 -15.49
CA VAL A 38 20.14 20.45 -14.29
C VAL A 38 19.65 21.27 -13.09
N GLY A 39 18.53 21.99 -13.23
CA GLY A 39 17.90 22.79 -12.19
C GLY A 39 17.04 21.95 -11.24
N THR A 40 17.65 21.02 -10.50
CA THR A 40 16.98 20.21 -9.46
C THR A 40 16.55 21.10 -8.26
N GLY A 41 15.56 21.97 -8.47
CA GLY A 41 15.09 22.94 -7.47
C GLY A 41 14.43 24.20 -8.04
N GLU A 42 14.61 24.50 -9.34
CA GLU A 42 13.94 25.65 -9.97
C GLU A 42 12.50 25.35 -10.40
N HIS A 43 12.17 24.07 -10.58
CA HIS A 43 10.83 23.67 -10.95
C HIS A 43 9.82 23.99 -9.84
N VAL A 44 8.72 24.65 -10.21
CA VAL A 44 7.70 25.20 -9.29
C VAL A 44 7.12 24.14 -8.35
N TYR A 45 6.88 22.93 -8.84
CA TYR A 45 6.36 21.84 -8.01
C TYR A 45 7.39 21.33 -6.98
N THR A 46 8.68 21.42 -7.29
CA THR A 46 9.76 21.09 -6.35
C THR A 46 9.84 22.16 -5.27
N GLN A 47 9.75 23.44 -5.65
CA GLN A 47 9.68 24.57 -4.71
C GLN A 47 8.44 24.47 -3.80
N PHE A 48 7.30 24.07 -4.34
CA PHE A 48 6.08 23.80 -3.56
C PHE A 48 6.30 22.66 -2.55
N GLY A 49 7.00 21.59 -2.96
CA GLY A 49 7.40 20.50 -2.06
C GLY A 49 8.27 21.00 -0.90
N TYR A 50 9.30 21.80 -1.21
CA TYR A 50 10.16 22.41 -0.19
C TYR A 50 9.41 23.36 0.74
N ALA A 51 8.45 24.13 0.22
CA ALA A 51 7.59 25.00 1.03
C ALA A 51 6.75 24.19 2.03
N ARG A 52 6.17 23.08 1.56
CA ARG A 52 5.40 22.17 2.40
C ARG A 52 6.27 21.57 3.51
N ASP A 53 7.47 21.12 3.17
CA ASP A 53 8.38 20.47 4.12
C ASP A 53 8.88 21.49 5.16
N TYR A 54 9.19 22.71 4.74
CA TYR A 54 9.51 23.83 5.64
C TYR A 54 8.38 24.14 6.63
N LEU A 55 7.13 24.19 6.16
CA LEU A 55 5.97 24.42 7.03
C LEU A 55 5.73 23.22 7.97
N ARG A 56 5.98 22.00 7.50
CA ARG A 56 5.85 20.77 8.29
C ARG A 56 6.87 20.71 9.43
N GLU A 57 8.10 21.11 9.18
CA GLU A 57 9.14 21.18 10.20
C GLU A 57 8.88 22.30 11.21
N ASN A 58 8.40 23.46 10.74
CA ASN A 58 8.25 24.62 11.59
C ASN A 58 6.92 24.70 12.35
N LEU A 59 5.88 23.91 12.00
CA LEU A 59 4.53 23.81 12.63
C LEU A 59 3.89 25.14 13.10
N LYS A 60 4.40 26.27 12.63
CA LYS A 60 4.03 27.63 12.99
C LYS A 60 3.33 28.28 11.81
N ARG A 61 2.62 29.36 12.11
CA ARG A 61 2.01 30.23 11.09
C ARG A 61 3.08 31.18 10.58
N VAL A 62 3.26 31.22 9.26
CA VAL A 62 4.33 31.96 8.59
C VAL A 62 3.73 32.81 7.47
N PRO A 63 4.15 34.08 7.29
CA PRO A 63 3.68 34.90 6.18
C PRO A 63 4.23 34.39 4.84
N PHE A 64 3.59 34.78 3.74
CA PHE A 64 4.02 34.38 2.39
C PHE A 64 5.47 34.74 2.10
N GLU A 65 5.89 35.94 2.51
CA GLU A 65 7.21 36.50 2.25
C GLU A 65 8.33 35.67 2.87
N ASP A 66 8.13 35.18 4.09
CA ASP A 66 9.11 34.33 4.78
C ASP A 66 9.29 32.99 4.08
N ILE A 67 8.20 32.41 3.56
CA ILE A 67 8.27 31.17 2.76
C ILE A 67 9.03 31.41 1.47
N MET A 68 8.76 32.51 0.77
CA MET A 68 9.45 32.82 -0.48
C MET A 68 10.92 33.16 -0.26
N LYS A 69 11.25 33.83 0.86
CA LYS A 69 12.63 34.07 1.29
C LYS A 69 13.38 32.77 1.55
N TYR A 70 12.75 31.79 2.20
CA TYR A 70 13.31 30.44 2.38
C TYR A 70 13.58 29.75 1.03
N LEU A 71 12.66 29.88 0.07
CA LEU A 71 12.81 29.31 -1.27
C LEU A 71 13.75 30.11 -2.19
N ASN A 72 14.23 31.28 -1.74
CA ASN A 72 15.00 32.23 -2.54
C ASN A 72 14.30 32.64 -3.86
N VAL A 73 12.96 32.71 -3.85
CA VAL A 73 12.16 33.12 -5.01
C VAL A 73 11.92 34.62 -4.93
N ARG A 74 12.31 35.35 -5.98
CA ARG A 74 12.11 36.80 -6.08
C ARG A 74 10.73 37.10 -6.66
N GLU A 75 10.15 38.24 -6.29
CA GLU A 75 8.80 38.64 -6.72
C GLU A 75 8.65 38.81 -8.23
N ASP A 76 9.73 39.19 -8.92
CA ASP A 76 9.76 39.37 -10.38
C ASP A 76 9.69 38.05 -11.17
N GLN A 77 9.93 36.91 -10.51
CA GLN A 77 9.93 35.62 -11.17
C GLN A 77 8.51 35.09 -11.41
N PRO A 78 8.25 34.39 -12.53
CA PRO A 78 6.92 33.80 -12.80
C PRO A 78 6.51 32.80 -11.71
N ASN A 79 7.48 32.12 -11.09
CA ASN A 79 7.27 31.16 -10.02
C ASN A 79 6.58 31.77 -8.78
N TRP A 80 6.81 33.05 -8.47
CA TRP A 80 6.20 33.72 -7.32
C TRP A 80 4.67 33.69 -7.36
N LYS A 81 4.10 34.11 -8.51
CA LYS A 81 2.64 34.11 -8.72
C LYS A 81 2.09 32.70 -8.81
N GLN A 82 2.81 31.79 -9.47
CA GLN A 82 2.39 30.39 -9.62
C GLN A 82 2.35 29.67 -8.26
N LEU A 83 3.38 29.82 -7.42
CA LEU A 83 3.40 29.26 -6.06
C LEU A 83 2.26 29.80 -5.21
N ARG A 84 1.97 31.10 -5.30
CA ARG A 84 0.81 31.69 -4.61
C ARG A 84 -0.49 31.01 -5.04
N GLN A 85 -0.69 30.79 -6.34
CA GLN A 85 -1.89 30.09 -6.82
C GLN A 85 -1.95 28.64 -6.33
N LEU A 86 -0.81 27.93 -6.34
CA LEU A 86 -0.72 26.54 -5.86
C LEU A 86 -1.00 26.43 -4.35
N PHE A 87 -0.53 27.37 -3.54
CA PHE A 87 -0.79 27.36 -2.09
C PHE A 87 -2.28 27.50 -1.76
N HIS A 88 -3.06 28.20 -2.58
CA HIS A 88 -4.52 28.32 -2.41
C HIS A 88 -5.31 27.22 -3.15
N SER A 89 -4.64 26.25 -3.77
CA SER A 89 -5.32 25.15 -4.44
C SER A 89 -6.15 24.35 -3.44
N THR A 90 -7.40 24.06 -3.80
CA THR A 90 -8.35 23.28 -2.98
C THR A 90 -8.12 21.77 -3.06
N SER A 91 -7.02 21.33 -3.71
CA SER A 91 -6.69 19.91 -3.81
C SER A 91 -6.57 19.28 -2.42
N SER A 92 -7.11 18.08 -2.26
CA SER A 92 -6.97 17.28 -1.03
C SER A 92 -5.51 16.95 -0.69
N GLU A 93 -4.64 16.96 -1.70
CA GLU A 93 -3.20 16.73 -1.54
C GLU A 93 -2.45 17.99 -1.08
N ASN A 94 -3.05 19.17 -1.19
CA ASN A 94 -2.45 20.40 -0.72
C ASN A 94 -2.47 20.41 0.81
N ARG A 95 -1.27 20.28 1.39
CA ARG A 95 -1.04 20.30 2.83
C ARG A 95 -0.64 21.68 3.35
N ILE A 96 -0.82 22.72 2.55
CA ILE A 96 -0.61 24.10 2.96
C ILE A 96 -1.98 24.72 3.20
N GLY A 97 -2.24 25.11 4.44
CA GLY A 97 -3.42 25.87 4.84
C GLY A 97 -3.14 27.36 4.80
N PHE A 98 -4.18 28.14 4.51
CA PHE A 98 -4.14 29.60 4.52
C PHE A 98 -5.25 30.11 5.43
N ASP A 99 -4.89 30.98 6.37
CA ASP A 99 -5.84 31.65 7.25
C ASP A 99 -6.18 33.04 6.69
N HIS A 100 -7.41 33.20 6.20
CA HIS A 100 -7.88 34.45 5.62
C HIS A 100 -7.92 35.62 6.62
N ALA A 101 -8.05 35.33 7.92
CA ALA A 101 -8.13 36.37 8.94
C ALA A 101 -6.75 37.00 9.24
N THR A 102 -5.71 36.17 9.26
CA THR A 102 -4.35 36.61 9.61
C THR A 102 -3.43 36.78 8.40
N GLY A 103 -3.82 36.27 7.23
CA GLY A 103 -2.99 36.26 6.03
C GLY A 103 -1.78 35.32 6.12
N MET A 104 -1.81 34.37 7.07
CA MET A 104 -0.70 33.48 7.37
C MET A 104 -0.90 32.09 6.77
N TYR A 105 0.20 31.46 6.40
CA TYR A 105 0.24 30.07 5.93
C TYR A 105 0.64 29.13 7.06
N HIS A 106 0.10 27.92 7.05
CA HIS A 106 0.44 26.89 8.03
C HIS A 106 0.42 25.51 7.40
N TYR A 107 1.10 24.56 8.04
CA TYR A 107 0.98 23.15 7.63
C TYR A 107 -0.41 22.61 8.02
N LYS A 108 -1.03 21.90 7.08
CA LYS A 108 -2.29 21.18 7.27
C LYS A 108 -1.96 19.69 7.39
N PRO A 109 -1.88 19.15 8.62
CA PRO A 109 -1.60 17.72 8.81
C PRO A 109 -2.75 16.86 8.28
N ARG A 110 -2.44 15.60 7.97
CA ARG A 110 -3.44 14.65 7.47
C ARG A 110 -4.63 14.48 8.42
N LEU A 111 -4.33 14.48 9.73
CA LEU A 111 -5.31 14.48 10.79
C LEU A 111 -5.15 15.80 11.53
N PRO A 112 -6.22 16.61 11.70
CA PRO A 112 -6.17 17.89 12.41
C PRO A 112 -6.15 17.65 13.94
N ILE A 113 -5.15 16.90 14.41
CA ILE A 113 -4.99 16.49 15.79
C ILE A 113 -3.59 16.90 16.22
N SER A 114 -3.53 17.85 17.15
CA SER A 114 -2.28 18.36 17.72
C SER A 114 -2.23 18.26 19.24
N ASN A 115 -3.31 17.79 19.88
CA ASN A 115 -3.36 17.64 21.32
C ASN A 115 -4.15 16.39 21.76
N PRO A 116 -3.98 15.95 23.03
CA PRO A 116 -4.65 14.75 23.55
C PRO A 116 -6.19 14.87 23.56
N SER A 117 -6.71 16.06 23.81
CA SER A 117 -8.16 16.31 23.90
C SER A 117 -8.83 16.19 22.52
N GLN A 118 -8.19 16.69 21.47
CA GLN A 118 -8.60 16.56 20.08
C GLN A 118 -8.53 15.10 19.63
N LEU A 119 -7.52 14.35 20.07
CA LEU A 119 -7.44 12.92 19.79
C LEU A 119 -8.65 12.19 20.37
N LYS A 120 -9.01 12.45 21.63
CA LYS A 120 -10.19 11.85 22.27
C LYS A 120 -11.49 12.25 21.53
N ALA A 121 -11.67 13.53 21.24
CA ALA A 121 -12.85 14.02 20.52
C ALA A 121 -12.96 13.39 19.11
N TYR A 122 -11.83 13.24 18.41
CA TYR A 122 -11.77 12.61 17.10
C TYR A 122 -12.15 11.13 17.17
N LEU A 123 -11.63 10.39 18.15
CA LEU A 123 -11.92 8.98 18.36
C LEU A 123 -13.40 8.74 18.69
N GLN A 124 -13.98 9.59 19.56
CA GLN A 124 -15.40 9.52 19.93
C GLN A 124 -16.35 9.90 18.79
N ALA A 125 -15.95 10.84 17.92
CA ALA A 125 -16.74 11.23 16.75
C ALA A 125 -16.71 10.16 15.64
N GLN A 126 -15.77 9.21 15.69
CA GLN A 126 -15.59 8.22 14.64
C GLN A 126 -16.69 7.15 14.70
N LYS A 127 -17.49 7.04 13.63
CA LYS A 127 -18.56 6.01 13.54
C LYS A 127 -18.02 4.58 13.49
N SER A 128 -16.79 4.41 13.03
CA SER A 128 -16.11 3.12 12.93
C SER A 128 -15.08 3.01 14.05
N ALA A 129 -14.94 1.83 14.65
CA ALA A 129 -13.89 1.55 15.65
C ALA A 129 -12.50 1.33 15.00
N GLN A 130 -12.19 2.02 13.91
CA GLN A 130 -10.90 1.91 13.24
C GLN A 130 -9.80 2.58 14.07
N GLY A 131 -8.74 1.84 14.35
CA GLY A 131 -7.60 2.36 15.10
C GLY A 131 -6.80 3.39 14.31
N VAL A 132 -6.35 4.43 14.99
CA VAL A 132 -5.51 5.49 14.42
C VAL A 132 -4.05 5.12 14.61
N THR A 133 -3.26 5.15 13.53
CA THR A 133 -1.83 4.85 13.62
C THR A 133 -1.03 6.05 14.12
N ILE A 134 -0.03 5.80 14.96
CA ILE A 134 0.79 6.88 15.54
C ILE A 134 1.65 7.56 14.47
N LYS A 135 2.00 6.85 13.38
CA LYS A 135 2.65 7.46 12.21
C LYS A 135 1.79 8.56 11.58
N ALA A 136 0.47 8.39 11.57
CA ALA A 136 -0.44 9.41 11.05
C ALA A 136 -0.59 10.60 12.01
N LEU A 137 -0.55 10.35 13.33
CA LEU A 137 -0.61 11.40 14.34
C LEU A 137 0.69 12.23 14.40
N LYS A 138 1.86 11.58 14.21
CA LYS A 138 3.17 12.25 14.16
C LYS A 138 3.28 13.35 13.10
N ASP A 139 2.38 13.36 12.11
CA ASP A 139 2.37 14.38 11.06
C ASP A 139 1.94 15.76 11.57
N GLY A 140 0.98 15.82 12.50
CA GLY A 140 0.48 17.07 13.10
C GLY A 140 0.88 17.27 14.57
N TRP A 141 1.48 16.24 15.17
CA TRP A 141 1.83 16.20 16.58
C TRP A 141 3.14 15.43 16.80
N PRO A 142 4.30 16.11 16.77
CA PRO A 142 5.61 15.46 16.86
C PRO A 142 5.82 14.70 18.19
N GLU A 143 5.33 15.27 19.29
CA GLU A 143 5.48 14.76 20.66
C GLU A 143 4.42 13.72 21.05
N VAL A 144 3.61 13.23 20.10
CA VAL A 144 2.55 12.25 20.39
C VAL A 144 3.05 11.00 21.12
N ALA A 145 4.27 10.54 20.87
CA ALA A 145 4.76 9.30 21.47
C ALA A 145 5.01 9.40 22.98
N THR A 146 5.31 10.60 23.50
CA THR A 146 5.51 10.84 24.93
C THR A 146 4.20 11.19 25.61
N GLU A 147 3.37 12.03 24.97
CA GLU A 147 2.10 12.51 25.53
C GLU A 147 1.00 11.43 25.58
N ILE A 148 1.08 10.39 24.74
CA ILE A 148 0.04 9.36 24.66
C ILE A 148 0.12 8.32 25.79
N LYS A 149 1.33 8.07 26.33
CA LYS A 149 1.56 7.12 27.42
C LYS A 149 0.77 7.45 28.68
N PRO A 150 0.82 8.68 29.25
CA PRO A 150 0.02 9.01 30.43
C PRO A 150 -1.49 8.95 30.16
N MET A 151 -1.92 9.12 28.91
CA MET A 151 -3.33 9.00 28.53
C MET A 151 -3.79 7.52 28.49
N ALA A 152 -2.91 6.62 28.05
CA ALA A 152 -3.12 5.18 28.10
C ALA A 152 -3.12 4.65 29.54
N GLU A 153 -2.21 5.13 30.40
CA GLU A 153 -2.15 4.78 31.82
C GLU A 153 -3.44 5.14 32.56
N LYS A 154 -4.03 6.30 32.24
CA LYS A 154 -5.34 6.74 32.75
C LYS A 154 -6.53 6.00 32.16
N ARG A 155 -6.31 4.98 31.31
CA ARG A 155 -7.34 4.22 30.59
C ARG A 155 -8.28 5.10 29.77
N LEU A 156 -7.82 6.26 29.29
CA LEU A 156 -8.62 7.14 28.43
C LEU A 156 -8.60 6.69 26.97
N ILE A 157 -7.61 5.88 26.59
CA ILE A 157 -7.45 5.28 25.27
C ILE A 157 -6.86 3.89 25.41
N LEU A 158 -7.08 3.07 24.37
CA LEU A 158 -6.38 1.80 24.22
C LEU A 158 -5.16 2.01 23.33
N LEU A 159 -4.00 1.62 23.85
CA LEU A 159 -2.73 1.70 23.13
C LEU A 159 -2.22 0.31 22.79
N LYS A 160 -1.95 0.06 21.50
CA LYS A 160 -1.18 -1.09 21.05
C LYS A 160 0.28 -0.69 20.89
N GLU A 161 1.12 -1.34 21.68
CA GLU A 161 2.57 -1.23 21.60
C GLU A 161 3.16 -2.43 20.88
N THR A 162 4.39 -2.24 20.40
CA THR A 162 5.23 -3.31 19.85
C THR A 162 5.96 -3.99 21.02
N LYS A 163 6.59 -5.17 20.79
CA LYS A 163 7.39 -5.84 21.84
C LYS A 163 8.48 -4.93 22.42
N ASP A 164 8.97 -3.99 21.61
CA ASP A 164 10.00 -3.02 21.98
C ASP A 164 9.43 -1.78 22.73
N GLY A 165 8.16 -1.81 23.14
CA GLY A 165 7.51 -0.70 23.86
C GLY A 165 7.22 0.53 22.99
N VAL A 166 7.28 0.39 21.66
CA VAL A 166 6.98 1.48 20.73
C VAL A 166 5.47 1.57 20.48
N PRO A 167 4.84 2.72 20.77
CA PRO A 167 3.43 2.97 20.46
C PRO A 167 3.15 2.83 18.95
N LYS A 168 2.15 2.02 18.57
CA LYS A 168 1.81 1.75 17.15
C LYS A 168 0.43 2.26 16.74
N THR A 169 -0.61 1.89 17.48
CA THR A 169 -2.00 2.18 17.12
C THR A 169 -2.81 2.51 18.37
N VAL A 170 -3.77 3.41 18.21
CA VAL A 170 -4.61 3.96 19.28
C VAL A 170 -6.08 3.75 18.94
N TRP A 171 -6.88 3.39 19.94
CA TRP A 171 -8.34 3.33 19.84
C TRP A 171 -8.97 4.11 20.98
N ASP A 172 -10.25 4.42 20.81
CA ASP A 172 -11.06 4.93 21.90
C ASP A 172 -11.18 3.91 23.02
N ASN A 173 -11.31 4.41 24.25
CA ASN A 173 -11.67 3.59 25.40
C ASN A 173 -12.85 4.23 26.13
N ASP A 174 -14.05 3.69 25.89
CA ASP A 174 -15.24 4.18 26.56
C ASP A 174 -15.36 3.56 27.96
N PRO A 175 -15.25 4.36 29.05
CA PRO A 175 -15.36 3.85 30.40
C PRO A 175 -16.77 3.31 30.73
N SER A 176 -17.81 3.71 29.99
CA SER A 176 -19.19 3.22 30.24
C SER A 176 -19.36 1.75 29.90
N LEU A 177 -18.49 1.21 29.04
CA LEU A 177 -18.47 -0.20 28.64
C LEU A 177 -17.53 -1.04 29.51
N MET A 178 -16.83 -0.41 30.46
CA MET A 178 -15.93 -1.12 31.38
C MET A 178 -16.71 -1.63 32.59
N HIS A 179 -16.69 -2.94 32.78
CA HIS A 179 -17.25 -3.60 33.96
C HIS A 179 -16.12 -4.15 34.82
N ASP A 180 -16.08 -3.70 36.07
CA ASP A 180 -15.18 -4.28 37.06
C ASP A 180 -15.72 -5.64 37.49
N MET A 181 -14.87 -6.67 37.39
CA MET A 181 -15.19 -8.04 37.78
C MET A 181 -14.28 -8.45 38.93
N ASP A 182 -14.76 -9.34 39.79
CA ASP A 182 -13.95 -9.87 40.88
C ASP A 182 -12.71 -10.61 40.33
N THR A 183 -11.57 -10.39 40.98
CA THR A 183 -10.29 -11.05 40.67
C THR A 183 -10.39 -12.57 40.73
N GLN A 184 -11.16 -13.11 41.68
CA GLN A 184 -11.41 -14.54 41.78
C GLN A 184 -12.20 -15.05 40.56
N PHE A 185 -13.25 -14.34 40.18
CA PHE A 185 -14.03 -14.65 38.97
C PHE A 185 -13.16 -14.65 37.71
N ILE A 186 -12.29 -13.64 37.55
CA ILE A 186 -11.36 -13.56 36.41
C ILE A 186 -10.42 -14.78 36.40
N SER A 187 -9.85 -15.14 37.57
CA SER A 187 -8.97 -16.31 37.70
C SER A 187 -9.70 -17.60 37.30
N ASP A 188 -10.91 -17.80 37.81
CA ASP A 188 -11.69 -18.99 37.56
C ASP A 188 -12.16 -19.06 36.10
N TRP A 189 -12.52 -17.92 35.48
CA TRP A 189 -12.83 -17.84 34.06
C TRP A 189 -11.66 -18.30 33.18
N HIS A 190 -10.43 -17.88 33.49
CA HIS A 190 -9.24 -18.27 32.73
C HIS A 190 -8.80 -19.72 32.95
N LYS A 191 -9.24 -20.37 34.03
CA LYS A 191 -8.97 -21.80 34.29
C LYS A 191 -9.86 -22.72 33.45
N ILE A 192 -10.97 -22.22 32.92
CA ILE A 192 -11.89 -23.02 32.10
C ILE A 192 -11.17 -23.43 30.80
N ALA A 193 -10.83 -24.72 30.70
CA ALA A 193 -10.20 -25.27 29.52
C ALA A 193 -11.21 -25.35 28.37
N ILE A 194 -10.93 -24.63 27.28
CA ILE A 194 -11.71 -24.72 26.05
C ILE A 194 -11.24 -25.95 25.26
N PRO A 195 -12.14 -26.87 24.84
CA PRO A 195 -11.77 -28.02 24.04
C PRO A 195 -11.03 -27.60 22.76
N ALA A 196 -9.88 -28.25 22.48
CA ALA A 196 -9.06 -27.92 21.31
C ALA A 196 -9.77 -28.25 19.98
N ASN A 197 -10.62 -29.28 19.99
CA ASN A 197 -11.42 -29.67 18.84
C ASN A 197 -12.74 -28.87 18.81
N PRO A 198 -13.04 -28.16 17.71
CA PRO A 198 -14.29 -27.42 17.56
C PRO A 198 -15.54 -28.32 17.62
N ASP A 199 -15.43 -29.56 17.14
CA ASP A 199 -16.55 -30.52 17.14
C ASP A 199 -16.88 -31.02 18.56
N ASP A 200 -15.88 -31.20 19.42
CA ASP A 200 -16.07 -31.56 20.83
C ASP A 200 -16.73 -30.40 21.61
N MET A 201 -16.34 -29.16 21.33
CA MET A 201 -17.00 -27.97 21.88
C MET A 201 -18.47 -27.88 21.42
N ARG A 202 -18.76 -28.16 20.14
CA ARG A 202 -20.14 -28.19 19.63
C ARG A 202 -20.97 -29.26 20.33
N ASN A 203 -20.46 -30.48 20.45
CA ASN A 203 -21.19 -31.58 21.08
C ASN A 203 -21.47 -31.30 22.56
N THR A 204 -20.50 -30.75 23.29
CA THR A 204 -20.69 -30.36 24.70
C THR A 204 -21.73 -29.26 24.86
N LEU A 205 -21.73 -28.22 24.00
CA LEU A 205 -22.76 -27.18 24.01
C LEU A 205 -24.16 -27.72 23.70
N LEU A 206 -24.29 -28.63 22.73
CA LEU A 206 -25.57 -29.29 22.40
C LEU A 206 -26.07 -30.16 23.56
N ASN A 207 -25.18 -30.90 24.22
CA ASN A 207 -25.53 -31.72 25.39
C ASN A 207 -26.05 -30.88 26.57
N VAL A 208 -25.60 -29.62 26.69
CA VAL A 208 -26.06 -28.66 27.70
C VAL A 208 -27.32 -27.88 27.24
N GLY A 209 -27.81 -28.13 26.02
CA GLY A 209 -29.00 -27.49 25.48
C GLY A 209 -28.77 -26.07 24.93
N LEU A 210 -27.51 -25.68 24.69
CA LEU A 210 -27.17 -24.39 24.10
C LEU A 210 -27.14 -24.48 22.57
N ASN A 211 -27.68 -23.45 21.92
CA ASN A 211 -27.68 -23.35 20.46
C ASN A 211 -26.28 -22.98 19.95
N VAL A 212 -25.68 -23.85 19.14
CA VAL A 212 -24.34 -23.64 18.57
C VAL A 212 -24.44 -22.88 17.25
N ALA A 213 -23.83 -21.70 17.19
CA ALA A 213 -23.85 -20.84 15.98
C ALA A 213 -23.00 -21.38 14.81
N THR A 214 -22.01 -22.23 15.08
CA THR A 214 -21.11 -22.81 14.07
C THR A 214 -21.79 -23.95 13.32
N ALA A 215 -21.77 -23.99 11.99
CA ALA A 215 -22.26 -25.15 11.23
C ALA A 215 -21.36 -26.38 11.44
N PRO A 216 -21.89 -27.62 11.45
CA PRO A 216 -21.08 -28.82 11.57
C PRO A 216 -20.07 -28.90 10.41
N ARG A 217 -18.82 -29.28 10.70
CA ARG A 217 -17.81 -29.48 9.67
C ARG A 217 -18.21 -30.66 8.81
N VAL A 218 -18.52 -30.39 7.54
CA VAL A 218 -18.72 -31.46 6.55
C VAL A 218 -17.35 -32.01 6.21
N ILE A 219 -17.06 -33.23 6.67
CA ILE A 219 -15.88 -33.97 6.25
C ILE A 219 -16.10 -34.35 4.79
N VAL A 220 -15.46 -33.61 3.88
CA VAL A 220 -15.43 -33.99 2.47
C VAL A 220 -14.41 -35.12 2.35
N ASP A 221 -14.90 -36.33 2.08
CA ASP A 221 -14.06 -37.47 1.76
C ASP A 221 -13.25 -37.17 0.50
N ASN A 222 -12.00 -36.72 0.70
CA ASN A 222 -11.01 -36.52 -0.36
C ASN A 222 -10.36 -37.85 -0.75
N THR A 223 -11.08 -38.98 -0.63
CA THR A 223 -10.60 -40.26 -1.14
C THR A 223 -10.50 -40.15 -2.67
N PRO A 224 -9.30 -40.30 -3.26
CA PRO A 224 -9.16 -40.21 -4.71
C PRO A 224 -10.03 -41.29 -5.36
N LYS A 225 -11.09 -40.87 -6.06
CA LYS A 225 -11.96 -41.81 -6.78
C LYS A 225 -11.07 -42.72 -7.65
N PRO A 226 -11.18 -44.06 -7.54
CA PRO A 226 -10.31 -44.96 -8.29
C PRO A 226 -10.47 -44.68 -9.78
N LYS A 227 -9.35 -44.30 -10.43
CA LYS A 227 -9.32 -44.05 -11.88
C LYS A 227 -9.77 -45.33 -12.58
N LYS A 228 -10.96 -45.31 -13.18
CA LYS A 228 -11.46 -46.42 -14.02
C LYS A 228 -10.41 -46.72 -15.08
N LYS A 229 -9.78 -47.89 -15.03
CA LYS A 229 -8.84 -48.35 -16.05
C LYS A 229 -9.60 -48.37 -17.39
N ARG A 230 -9.09 -47.62 -18.38
CA ARG A 230 -9.66 -47.58 -19.73
C ARG A 230 -9.59 -48.99 -20.32
N ALA A 231 -10.72 -49.51 -20.81
CA ALA A 231 -10.76 -50.79 -21.49
C ALA A 231 -9.82 -50.77 -22.71
N PRO A 232 -9.04 -51.83 -22.96
CA PRO A 232 -8.14 -51.88 -24.11
C PRO A 232 -8.95 -51.78 -25.41
N ARG A 233 -8.60 -50.82 -26.27
CA ARG A 233 -9.25 -50.63 -27.57
C ARG A 233 -9.03 -51.87 -28.43
N LYS A 234 -10.08 -52.67 -28.63
CA LYS A 234 -10.07 -53.74 -29.63
C LYS A 234 -9.99 -53.11 -31.03
N ASN A 235 -8.92 -53.45 -31.73
CA ASN A 235 -8.78 -53.50 -33.19
C ASN A 235 -9.00 -52.16 -33.92
N GLY A 236 -7.93 -51.37 -34.04
CA GLY A 236 -7.83 -50.37 -35.10
C GLY A 236 -7.87 -51.06 -36.47
N ARG A 237 -8.61 -50.47 -37.43
CA ARG A 237 -8.80 -50.99 -38.78
C ARG A 237 -7.45 -51.12 -39.49
N VAL A 238 -6.96 -52.36 -39.66
CA VAL A 238 -5.72 -52.65 -40.40
C VAL A 238 -6.03 -52.59 -41.88
N THR A 239 -5.50 -51.58 -42.58
CA THR A 239 -5.71 -51.39 -44.02
C THR A 239 -4.71 -52.16 -44.89
N ASN A 240 -3.66 -52.74 -44.29
CA ASN A 240 -2.62 -53.50 -45.00
C ASN A 240 -2.73 -55.01 -44.72
N THR A 241 -3.72 -55.66 -45.34
CA THR A 241 -4.02 -57.09 -45.17
C THR A 241 -2.86 -58.02 -45.61
N HIS A 242 -2.07 -57.61 -46.62
CA HIS A 242 -0.95 -58.38 -47.15
C HIS A 242 0.23 -58.51 -46.17
N MET A 243 0.34 -57.60 -45.19
CA MET A 243 1.37 -57.66 -44.15
C MET A 243 0.89 -58.34 -42.86
N ALA A 244 -0.34 -58.89 -42.85
CA ALA A 244 -0.95 -59.47 -41.65
C ALA A 244 -0.22 -60.68 -41.06
N HIS A 245 0.69 -61.32 -41.82
CA HIS A 245 1.54 -62.41 -41.30
C HIS A 245 2.84 -61.90 -40.67
N VAL A 246 3.30 -60.70 -41.04
CA VAL A 246 4.49 -60.06 -40.45
C VAL A 246 4.12 -59.23 -39.22
N LEU A 247 2.94 -58.61 -39.21
CA LEU A 247 2.48 -57.72 -38.14
C LEU A 247 1.83 -58.45 -36.96
N LYS A 248 1.92 -59.78 -36.86
CA LYS A 248 1.47 -60.53 -35.68
C LYS A 248 2.54 -60.41 -34.59
N ASP A 249 2.20 -59.72 -33.52
CA ASP A 249 3.05 -59.57 -32.35
C ASP A 249 3.08 -60.88 -31.56
N PHE A 250 4.23 -61.56 -31.54
CA PHE A 250 4.49 -62.78 -30.77
C PHE A 250 5.25 -62.50 -29.46
N SER A 251 5.33 -61.23 -29.02
CA SER A 251 6.04 -60.84 -27.79
C SER A 251 5.49 -61.52 -26.52
N SER A 252 4.24 -61.98 -26.52
CA SER A 252 3.65 -62.73 -25.41
C SER A 252 3.90 -64.25 -25.44
N LEU A 253 4.63 -64.77 -26.45
CA LEU A 253 5.00 -66.19 -26.55
C LEU A 253 6.45 -66.49 -26.13
N ARG A 254 7.21 -65.50 -25.64
CA ARG A 254 8.49 -65.78 -24.96
C ARG A 254 8.22 -66.07 -23.48
N LYS A 255 8.51 -67.31 -23.08
CA LYS A 255 8.71 -67.71 -21.67
C LYS A 255 9.98 -67.06 -21.11
#